data_AF-A0A975E9Z6-F1
#
_entry.id   AF-A0A975E9Z6-F1
#
_cell.length_a   1.000
_cell.length_b   1.000
_cell.length_c   1.000
_cell.angle_alpha   90.00
_cell.angle_beta   90.00
_cell.angle_gamma   90.00
#
_symmetry.space_group_name_H-M   'P 1'
#
loop_
_entity.id
_entity.type
_entity.pdbx_description
1 polymer ?
#
loop_
_entity_poly.entity_id
_entity_poly.type
_entity_poly.pdbx_seq_one_letter_code
_entity_poly.pdbx_strand_id
1 'polypeptide(L)' 'MTTNAEALSAQAVKLPPEERMEVVERILDSLDEPDPALDALWAKEAEDRLAAYRRGELKAVGLSEVIAKYQVNPKAA' A
#
# COMPACT_ATOMS: atom_id res chain seq x y z
N MET A 1 28.67 -10.55 -12.90
CA MET A 1 28.86 -9.55 -11.82
C MET A 1 27.57 -9.54 -11.04
N THR A 2 27.60 -9.94 -9.77
CA THR A 2 26.41 -9.85 -8.90
C THR A 2 26.09 -8.39 -8.67
N THR A 3 24.81 -8.04 -8.76
CA THR A 3 24.37 -6.68 -8.44
C THR A 3 24.49 -6.46 -6.93
N ASN A 4 24.70 -5.21 -6.51
CA ASN A 4 24.77 -4.89 -5.07
C ASN A 4 23.49 -5.34 -4.33
N ALA A 5 22.33 -5.28 -5.00
CA ALA A 5 21.06 -5.75 -4.47
C ALA A 5 21.06 -7.27 -4.20
N GLU A 6 21.59 -8.08 -5.11
CA GLU A 6 21.72 -9.54 -4.92
C GLU A 6 22.65 -9.86 -3.74
N ALA A 7 23.78 -9.16 -3.63
CA ALA A 7 24.76 -9.38 -2.56
C ALA A 7 24.20 -8.99 -1.17
N LEU A 8 23.45 -7.91 -1.07
CA LEU A 8 22.78 -7.48 0.17
C LEU A 8 21.63 -8.43 0.53
N SER A 9 20.83 -8.84 -0.46
CA SER A 9 19.74 -9.80 -0.25
C SER A 9 20.27 -11.14 0.27
N ALA A 10 21.37 -11.65 -0.31
CA ALA A 10 22.02 -12.87 0.13
C ALA A 10 22.58 -12.80 1.57
N GLN A 11 22.87 -11.60 2.07
CA GLN A 11 23.24 -11.38 3.47
C GLN A 11 22.00 -11.31 4.36
N ALA A 12 20.98 -10.54 3.96
CA ALA A 12 19.74 -10.36 4.72
C ALA A 12 18.99 -11.68 4.96
N VAL A 13 18.99 -12.62 4.01
CA VAL A 13 18.33 -13.93 4.18
C VAL A 13 18.99 -14.82 5.23
N LYS A 14 20.26 -14.55 5.61
CA LYS A 14 20.98 -15.30 6.64
C LYS A 14 20.67 -14.83 8.07
N LEU A 15 19.99 -13.69 8.21
CA LEU A 15 19.60 -13.14 9.50
C LEU A 15 18.44 -13.95 10.11
N PRO A 16 18.29 -13.94 11.45
CA PRO A 16 17.08 -14.41 12.11
C PRO A 16 15.82 -13.71 11.56
N PRO A 17 14.63 -14.35 11.66
CA PRO A 17 13.39 -13.79 11.10
C PRO A 17 13.08 -12.34 11.55
N GLU A 18 13.34 -12.02 12.82
CA GLU A 18 13.10 -10.69 13.40
C GLU A 18 14.02 -9.63 12.78
N GLU A 19 15.33 -9.87 12.76
CA GLU A 19 16.31 -8.95 12.14
C GLU A 19 16.08 -8.79 10.64
N ARG A 20 15.66 -9.86 9.95
CA ARG A 20 15.30 -9.77 8.53
C ARG A 20 14.09 -8.86 8.33
N MET A 21 13.11 -8.86 9.24
CA MET A 21 11.99 -7.94 9.19
C MET A 21 12.46 -6.50 9.38
N GLU A 22 13.33 -6.24 10.35
CA GLU A 22 13.88 -4.88 10.55
C GLU A 22 14.61 -4.34 9.29
N VAL A 23 15.33 -5.20 8.56
CA VAL A 23 15.97 -4.80 7.30
C VAL A 23 14.94 -4.43 6.24
N VAL A 24 13.85 -5.20 6.14
CA VAL A 24 12.75 -4.90 5.21
C VAL A 24 12.10 -3.57 5.55
N GLU A 25 11.76 -3.34 6.83
CA GLU A 25 11.15 -2.09 7.29
C GLU A 25 12.04 -0.88 6.99
N ARG A 26 13.32 -0.92 7.34
CA ARG A 26 14.25 0.19 7.06
C ARG A 26 14.37 0.50 5.57
N ILE A 27 14.33 -0.52 4.71
CA ILE A 27 14.36 -0.33 3.26
C ILE A 27 13.03 0.31 2.80
N LEU A 28 11.89 -0.19 3.27
CA LEU A 28 10.58 0.38 2.93
C LEU A 28 10.48 1.84 3.36
N ASP A 29 10.90 2.16 4.59
CA ASP A 29 10.93 3.52 5.12
C ASP A 29 11.83 4.44 4.27
N SER A 30 12.94 3.93 3.73
CA SER A 30 13.81 4.70 2.85
C SER A 30 13.23 4.96 1.45
N LEU A 31 12.21 4.19 1.05
CA LEU A 31 11.50 4.35 -0.22
C LEU A 31 10.23 5.19 -0.07
N ASP A 32 9.71 5.31 1.14
CA ASP A 32 8.52 6.11 1.49
C ASP A 32 8.90 7.59 1.72
N GLU A 33 9.54 8.20 0.72
CA GLU A 33 9.86 9.63 0.76
C GLU A 33 8.61 10.45 0.39
N PRO A 34 8.17 11.38 1.27
CA PRO A 34 7.04 12.25 0.95
C PRO A 34 7.35 13.14 -0.26
N ASP A 35 6.45 13.18 -1.22
CA ASP A 35 6.50 14.10 -2.35
C ASP A 35 5.33 15.11 -2.25
N PRO A 36 5.58 16.34 -1.78
CA PRO A 36 4.54 17.34 -1.61
C PRO A 36 3.82 17.71 -2.91
N ALA A 37 4.47 17.57 -4.07
CA ALA A 37 3.83 17.83 -5.36
C ALA A 37 2.85 16.71 -5.71
N LEU A 38 3.24 15.46 -5.45
CA LEU A 38 2.35 14.31 -5.61
C LEU A 38 1.17 14.38 -4.63
N ASP A 39 1.42 14.73 -3.37
CA ASP A 39 0.38 14.91 -2.34
C ASP A 39 -0.67 15.95 -2.77
N ALA A 40 -0.22 17.08 -3.33
CA ALA A 40 -1.12 18.11 -3.83
C ALA A 40 -1.99 17.61 -5.00
N LEU A 41 -1.43 16.80 -5.90
CA LEU A 41 -2.19 16.19 -6.99
C LEU A 41 -3.24 15.19 -6.47
N TRP A 42 -2.88 14.37 -5.47
CA TRP A 42 -3.82 13.45 -4.83
C TRP A 42 -4.94 14.16 -4.10
N ALA A 43 -4.64 15.23 -3.36
CA ALA A 43 -5.63 16.04 -2.67
C ALA A 43 -6.65 16.62 -3.67
N LYS A 44 -6.15 17.21 -4.76
CA LYS A 44 -7.00 17.75 -5.83
C LYS A 44 -7.89 16.67 -6.45
N GLU A 45 -7.33 15.51 -6.80
CA GLU A 45 -8.09 14.40 -7.40
C GLU A 45 -9.18 13.88 -6.44
N ALA A 46 -8.87 13.78 -5.14
CA ALA A 46 -9.84 13.35 -4.13
C ALA A 46 -11.01 14.34 -4.01
N GLU A 47 -10.72 15.64 -4.00
CA GLU A 47 -11.73 16.70 -3.97
C GLU A 47 -12.61 16.68 -5.23
N ASP A 48 -11.99 16.57 -6.41
CA ASP A 48 -12.69 16.51 -7.70
C ASP A 48 -13.63 15.30 -7.78
N ARG A 49 -13.17 14.11 -7.37
CA ARG A 49 -13.98 12.89 -7.31
C ARG A 49 -15.15 13.03 -6.33
N LEU A 50 -14.92 13.61 -5.16
CA LEU A 50 -15.99 13.84 -4.19
C LEU A 50 -17.04 14.81 -4.74
N ALA A 51 -16.60 15.88 -5.42
CA ALA A 51 -17.50 16.84 -6.04
C ALA A 51 -18.33 16.20 -7.16
N ALA A 52 -17.71 15.41 -8.05
CA ALA A 52 -18.40 14.70 -9.12
C ALA A 52 -19.40 13.66 -8.57
N TYR A 53 -19.05 12.93 -7.51
CA TYR A 53 -19.98 12.04 -6.80
C TYR A 53 -21.19 12.81 -6.26
N ARG A 54 -20.97 13.95 -5.58
CA ARG A 54 -22.05 14.80 -5.06
C ARG A 54 -22.95 15.37 -6.16
N ARG A 55 -22.43 15.61 -7.36
CA ARG A 55 -23.21 16.01 -8.55
C ARG A 55 -23.92 14.84 -9.25
N GLY A 56 -23.68 13.59 -8.84
CA GLY A 56 -24.24 12.39 -9.46
C GLY A 56 -23.54 11.96 -10.75
N GLU A 57 -22.36 12.51 -11.03
CA GLU A 57 -21.55 12.17 -12.22
C GLU A 57 -20.70 10.90 -12.02
N LEU A 58 -20.51 10.48 -10.77
CA LEU A 58 -19.81 9.25 -10.40
C LEU A 58 -20.73 8.32 -9.62
N LYS A 59 -20.66 7.02 -9.94
CA LYS A 59 -21.29 5.97 -9.14
C LYS A 59 -20.37 5.59 -7.98
N ALA A 60 -20.95 5.34 -6.82
CA ALA A 60 -20.26 4.77 -5.68
C ALA A 60 -20.89 3.42 -5.29
N VAL A 61 -20.11 2.59 -4.62
CA VAL A 61 -20.56 1.33 -4.03
C VAL A 61 -20.70 1.55 -2.52
N GLY A 62 -21.76 1.02 -1.93
CA GLY A 62 -21.97 1.13 -0.48
C GLY A 62 -20.88 0.39 0.29
N LEU A 63 -20.41 0.95 1.41
CA LEU A 63 -19.38 0.31 2.24
C LEU A 63 -19.78 -1.11 2.66
N SER A 64 -21.07 -1.32 2.99
CA SER A 64 -21.60 -2.64 3.34
C SER A 64 -21.47 -3.67 2.21
N GLU A 65 -21.67 -3.25 0.96
CA GLU A 65 -21.52 -4.11 -0.22
C GLU A 65 -20.04 -4.48 -0.45
N VAL A 66 -19.13 -3.52 -0.27
CA VAL A 66 -17.69 -3.78 -0.34
C VAL A 66 -17.26 -4.75 0.76
N ILE A 67 -17.70 -4.54 2.00
CA ILE A 67 -17.36 -5.42 3.13
C ILE A 67 -17.90 -6.83 2.88
N ALA A 68 -19.15 -6.96 2.43
CA ALA A 68 -19.79 -8.25 2.16
C ALA A 68 -18.98 -9.10 1.18
N LYS A 69 -18.33 -8.49 0.17
CA LYS A 69 -17.47 -9.19 -0.79
C LYS A 69 -16.25 -9.88 -0.14
N TYR A 70 -15.74 -9.35 0.96
CA TYR A 70 -14.52 -9.83 1.62
C TYR A 70 -14.77 -10.48 2.98
N GLN A 71 -16.03 -10.66 3.38
CA GLN A 71 -16.35 -11.48 4.55
C GLN A 71 -15.95 -12.93 4.28
N VAL A 72 -14.80 -13.33 4.80
CA VAL A 72 -14.34 -14.71 4.82
C VAL A 72 -15.28 -15.49 5.74
N ASN A 73 -16.00 -16.47 5.20
CA ASN A 73 -16.90 -17.30 5.98
C ASN A 73 -16.06 -18.25 6.85
N PRO A 74 -16.10 -18.19 8.20
CA PRO A 74 -15.21 -18.97 9.06
C PRO A 74 -15.54 -20.48 9.15
N LYS A 75 -16.46 -21.00 8.31
CA LYS A 75 -16.81 -22.42 8.27
C LYS A 75 -16.17 -23.14 7.09
N ALA A 76 -14.86 -23.34 7.18
CA ALA A 76 -14.14 -24.45 6.56
C ALA A 76 -12.80 -24.61 7.30
N ALA A 77 -12.87 -24.99 8.57
CA ALA A 77 -11.77 -25.56 9.34
C ALA A 77 -12.23 -26.93 9.83
#